data_AF-A0A1H5WBP0-F1
#
_entry.id   AF-A0A1H5WBP0-F1
#
_cell.length_a   1.000
_cell.length_b   1.000
_cell.length_c   1.000
_cell.angle_alpha   90.00
_cell.angle_beta   90.00
_cell.angle_gamma   90.00
#
_symmetry.space_group_name_H-M   'P 1'
#
loop_
_entity.id
_entity.type
_entity.pdbx_description
1 polymer ?
#
loop_
_entity_poly.entity_id
_entity_poly.type
_entity_poly.pdbx_seq_one_letter_code
_entity_poly.pdbx_strand_id
1 'polypeptide(L)'
;MEERKNSEIISILFKMQNIQKAILNSIKHLKGIKPIKDSIEIYNSCFNTLHEASIYFFQATGFLKAEYINGCLSYTGKNFLLNKLFIPAFRNFQRLQNNLKSIEVDDIYSESLKLLQNKVEYINCSLFSVLSDINNLK
;
A
#
# COMPACT_ATOMS: atom_id res chain seq x y z
N MET A 1 7.49 30.26 2.23
CA MET A 1 8.05 29.04 2.87
C MET A 1 6.95 28.00 3.11
N GLU A 2 5.76 28.39 3.57
CA GLU A 2 4.54 27.54 3.61
C GLU A 2 4.12 26.99 2.25
N GLU A 3 4.12 27.81 1.19
CA GLU A 3 3.72 27.37 -0.17
C GLU A 3 4.55 26.19 -0.69
N ARG A 4 5.87 26.18 -0.41
CA ARG A 4 6.74 25.05 -0.78
C ARG A 4 6.40 23.78 0.01
N LYS A 5 6.21 23.87 1.33
CA LYS A 5 5.84 22.71 2.16
C LYS A 5 4.52 22.08 1.71
N ASN A 6 3.53 22.91 1.39
CA ASN A 6 2.26 22.46 0.87
C ASN A 6 2.40 21.78 -0.51
N SER A 7 3.29 22.28 -1.39
CA SER A 7 3.54 21.65 -2.68
C SER A 7 4.17 20.24 -2.58
N GLU A 8 5.06 20.02 -1.60
CA GLU A 8 5.68 18.71 -1.36
C GLU A 8 4.66 17.69 -0.85
N ILE A 9 3.81 18.09 0.09
CA ILE A 9 2.74 17.23 0.61
C ILE A 9 1.73 16.87 -0.50
N ILE A 10 1.34 17.83 -1.35
CA ILE A 10 0.45 17.57 -2.49
C ILE A 10 1.05 16.52 -3.45
N SER A 11 2.34 16.65 -3.77
CA SER A 11 3.04 15.69 -4.64
C SER A 11 2.97 14.27 -4.06
N ILE A 12 3.22 14.12 -2.76
CA ILE A 12 3.11 12.84 -2.06
C ILE A 12 1.67 12.33 -2.11
N LEU A 13 0.67 13.18 -1.84
CA LEU A 13 -0.75 12.81 -1.89
C LEU A 13 -1.18 12.29 -3.27
N PHE A 14 -0.68 12.87 -4.36
CA PHE A 14 -0.93 12.35 -5.72
C PHE A 14 -0.34 10.97 -5.92
N LYS A 15 0.91 10.73 -5.50
CA LYS A 15 1.52 9.39 -5.54
C LYS A 15 0.70 8.39 -4.71
N MET A 16 0.30 8.78 -3.50
CA MET A 16 -0.53 7.94 -2.64
C MET A 16 -1.87 7.61 -3.30
N GLN A 17 -2.52 8.55 -3.98
CA GLN A 17 -3.78 8.31 -4.69
C GLN A 17 -3.64 7.24 -5.79
N ASN A 18 -2.53 7.22 -6.54
CA ASN A 18 -2.27 6.19 -7.54
C ASN A 18 -2.10 4.81 -6.88
N ILE A 19 -1.40 4.77 -5.75
CA ILE A 19 -1.27 3.54 -4.95
C ILE A 19 -2.64 3.09 -4.42
N GLN A 20 -3.51 3.99 -3.95
CA GLN A 20 -4.87 3.64 -3.51
C GLN A 20 -5.66 2.93 -4.62
N LYS A 21 -5.61 3.45 -5.85
CA LYS A 21 -6.24 2.81 -7.01
C LYS A 21 -5.67 1.41 -7.27
N ALA A 22 -4.34 1.26 -7.19
CA ALA A 22 -3.67 -0.02 -7.36
C ALA A 22 -4.08 -1.03 -6.27
N ILE A 23 -4.20 -0.59 -5.01
CA ILE A 23 -4.66 -1.42 -3.89
C ILE A 23 -6.09 -1.91 -4.12
N LEU A 24 -7.01 -0.99 -4.44
CA LEU A 24 -8.42 -1.34 -4.69
C LEU A 24 -8.57 -2.35 -5.85
N ASN A 25 -7.78 -2.17 -6.90
CA ASN A 25 -7.74 -3.14 -8.00
C ASN A 25 -7.16 -4.49 -7.55
N SER A 26 -6.09 -4.49 -6.75
CA SER A 26 -5.48 -5.73 -6.22
C SER A 26 -6.46 -6.51 -5.34
N ILE A 27 -7.30 -5.83 -4.55
CA ILE A 27 -8.37 -6.46 -3.77
C ILE A 27 -9.37 -7.16 -4.69
N LYS A 28 -9.78 -6.52 -5.79
CA LYS A 28 -10.70 -7.13 -6.77
C LYS A 28 -10.08 -8.34 -7.45
N HIS A 29 -8.82 -8.26 -7.86
CA HIS A 29 -8.11 -9.37 -8.49
C HIS A 29 -7.95 -10.55 -7.54
N LEU A 30 -7.54 -10.31 -6.28
CA LEU A 30 -7.40 -11.37 -5.29
C LEU A 30 -8.73 -12.10 -5.05
N LYS A 31 -9.84 -11.37 -4.94
CA LYS A 31 -11.19 -11.97 -4.83
C LYS A 31 -11.61 -12.79 -6.04
N GLY A 32 -11.07 -12.49 -7.22
CA GLY A 32 -11.39 -13.16 -8.48
C GLY A 32 -10.59 -14.43 -8.74
N ILE A 33 -9.56 -14.71 -7.93
CA ILE A 33 -8.72 -15.90 -8.05
C ILE A 33 -9.27 -16.99 -7.15
N LYS A 34 -9.31 -18.23 -7.66
CA LYS A 34 -9.65 -19.40 -6.86
C LYS A 34 -8.38 -20.23 -6.60
N PRO A 35 -7.92 -20.33 -5.34
CA PRO A 35 -6.79 -21.18 -5.00
C PRO A 35 -7.18 -22.67 -5.08
N ILE A 36 -6.19 -23.52 -5.33
CA ILE A 36 -6.36 -24.96 -5.11
C ILE A 36 -6.51 -25.27 -3.61
N LYS A 37 -7.00 -26.46 -3.28
CA LYS A 37 -7.32 -26.85 -1.89
C LYS A 37 -6.17 -26.61 -0.90
N ASP A 38 -4.95 -26.98 -1.30
CA ASP A 38 -3.76 -26.91 -0.44
C ASP A 38 -3.26 -25.47 -0.26
N SER A 39 -3.68 -24.54 -1.13
CA SER A 39 -3.32 -23.12 -1.08
C SER A 39 -4.34 -22.23 -0.37
N ILE A 40 -5.47 -22.77 0.12
CA ILE A 40 -6.55 -21.98 0.74
C ILE A 40 -6.05 -21.18 1.96
N GLU A 41 -5.22 -21.78 2.82
CA GLU A 41 -4.72 -21.11 4.01
C GLU A 41 -3.82 -19.91 3.67
N ILE A 42 -2.88 -20.12 2.73
CA ILE A 42 -1.98 -19.06 2.26
C ILE A 42 -2.77 -17.96 1.54
N TYR A 43 -3.78 -18.32 0.76
CA TYR A 43 -4.69 -17.38 0.12
C TYR A 43 -5.43 -16.51 1.15
N ASN A 44 -6.00 -17.11 2.19
CA ASN A 44 -6.67 -16.38 3.27
C ASN A 44 -5.71 -15.45 4.02
N SER A 45 -4.47 -15.92 4.27
CA SER A 45 -3.41 -15.09 4.84
C SER A 45 -3.08 -13.89 3.94
N CYS A 46 -2.99 -14.09 2.61
CA CYS A 46 -2.78 -13.00 1.66
C CYS A 46 -3.96 -12.01 1.66
N PHE A 47 -5.19 -12.50 1.72
CA PHE A 47 -6.37 -11.67 1.78
C PHE A 47 -6.39 -10.77 3.02
N ASN A 48 -6.14 -11.36 4.19
CA ASN A 48 -6.07 -10.63 5.45
C ASN A 48 -4.90 -9.63 5.46
N THR A 49 -3.72 -10.04 4.96
CA THR A 49 -2.54 -9.18 4.87
C THR A 49 -2.80 -7.97 3.96
N LEU A 50 -3.44 -8.18 2.80
CA LEU A 50 -3.82 -7.10 1.88
C LEU A 50 -4.83 -6.15 2.53
N HIS A 51 -5.83 -6.70 3.23
CA HIS A 51 -6.81 -5.88 3.92
C HIS A 51 -6.16 -5.01 5.00
N GLU A 52 -5.31 -5.60 5.85
CA GLU A 52 -4.61 -4.87 6.91
C GLU A 52 -3.68 -3.80 6.34
N ALA A 53 -2.90 -4.14 5.30
CA ALA A 53 -2.04 -3.19 4.60
C ALA A 53 -2.84 -2.00 4.05
N SER A 54 -4.02 -2.27 3.47
CA SER A 54 -4.89 -1.24 2.90
C SER A 54 -5.44 -0.29 3.97
N ILE A 55 -5.82 -0.79 5.15
CA ILE A 55 -6.33 0.03 6.26
C ILE A 55 -5.25 1.03 6.69
N TYR A 56 -4.05 0.54 6.99
CA TYR A 56 -2.93 1.40 7.40
C TYR A 56 -2.58 2.43 6.33
N PHE A 57 -2.58 2.03 5.05
CA PHE A 57 -2.28 2.94 3.95
C PHE A 57 -3.35 4.04 3.77
N PHE A 58 -4.63 3.68 3.87
CA PHE A 58 -5.72 4.65 3.77
C PHE A 58 -5.74 5.61 4.97
N GLN A 59 -5.45 5.12 6.18
CA GLN A 59 -5.25 5.95 7.35
C GLN A 59 -4.06 6.90 7.18
N ALA A 60 -2.92 6.41 6.66
CA ALA A 60 -1.76 7.26 6.35
C ALA A 60 -2.12 8.37 5.37
N THR A 61 -2.89 8.03 4.33
CA THR A 61 -3.33 9.02 3.34
C THR A 61 -4.29 10.05 3.96
N GLY A 62 -5.24 9.59 4.77
CA GLY A 62 -6.19 10.47 5.47
C GLY A 62 -5.49 11.41 6.46
N PHE A 63 -4.53 10.89 7.21
CA PHE A 63 -3.69 11.68 8.11
C PHE A 63 -2.94 12.77 7.36
N LEU A 64 -2.24 12.44 6.28
CA LEU A 64 -1.47 13.42 5.51
C LEU A 64 -2.37 14.48 4.85
N LYS A 65 -3.59 14.12 4.44
CA LYS A 65 -4.61 15.09 3.96
C LYS A 65 -5.04 16.06 5.06
N ALA A 66 -5.22 15.57 6.29
CA ALA A 66 -5.58 16.42 7.42
C ALA A 66 -4.45 17.40 7.75
N GLU A 67 -3.20 16.93 7.80
CA GLU A 67 -2.03 17.78 8.05
C GLU A 67 -1.84 18.82 6.94
N TYR A 68 -2.13 18.47 5.68
CA TYR A 68 -2.15 19.41 4.57
C TYR A 68 -3.19 20.54 4.77
N ILE A 69 -4.41 20.19 5.16
CA ILE A 69 -5.48 21.17 5.43
C ILE A 69 -5.12 22.07 6.62
N ASN A 70 -4.50 21.50 7.65
CA ASN A 70 -4.02 22.22 8.83
C ASN A 70 -2.78 23.09 8.54
N GLY A 71 -2.16 22.95 7.36
CA GLY A 71 -1.00 23.73 6.92
C GLY A 71 0.32 23.40 7.63
N CYS A 72 0.35 22.36 8.46
CA CYS A 72 1.54 22.02 9.25
C CYS A 72 1.63 20.51 9.48
N LEU A 73 2.69 19.89 8.96
CA LEU A 73 3.13 18.56 9.38
C LEU A 73 4.22 18.73 10.43
N SER A 74 3.85 18.62 11.70
CA SER A 74 4.81 18.70 12.81
C SER A 74 5.79 17.52 12.81
N TYR A 75 6.92 17.66 13.49
CA TYR A 75 7.89 16.56 13.66
C TYR A 75 7.24 15.31 14.30
N THR A 76 6.40 15.51 15.32
CA THR A 76 5.63 14.44 15.97
C THR A 76 4.59 13.83 15.04
N GLY A 77 3.89 14.67 14.27
CA GLY A 77 2.94 14.23 13.24
C GLY A 77 3.60 13.38 12.15
N LYS A 78 4.77 13.82 11.64
CA LYS A 78 5.59 13.05 10.68
C LYS A 78 6.01 11.70 11.25
N ASN A 79 6.47 11.67 12.50
CA ASN A 79 6.86 10.42 13.16
C ASN A 79 5.67 9.47 13.39
N PHE A 80 4.49 10.01 13.71
CA PHE A 80 3.27 9.22 13.82
C PHE A 80 2.88 8.63 12.45
N LEU A 81 2.81 9.47 11.41
CA LEU A 81 2.54 9.06 10.05
C LEU A 81 3.46 7.91 9.61
N LEU A 82 4.78 8.07 9.78
CA LEU A 82 5.75 7.07 9.38
C LEU A 82 5.62 5.78 10.19
N ASN A 83 5.75 5.88 11.51
CA ASN A 83 5.96 4.69 12.35
C ASN A 83 4.67 3.95 12.71
N LYS A 84 3.52 4.64 12.71
CA LYS A 84 2.24 4.06 13.12
C LYS A 84 1.32 3.74 11.96
N LEU A 85 1.50 4.37 10.80
CA LEU A 85 0.61 4.18 9.65
C LEU A 85 1.38 3.66 8.42
N PHE A 86 2.36 4.42 7.92
CA PHE A 86 2.99 4.12 6.63
C PHE A 86 3.90 2.89 6.66
N ILE A 87 4.81 2.77 7.62
CA ILE A 87 5.72 1.63 7.75
C ILE A 87 4.95 0.32 7.99
N PRO A 88 3.92 0.27 8.87
CA PRO A 88 3.05 -0.90 8.99
C PRO A 88 2.41 -1.33 7.66
N ALA A 89 1.86 -0.38 6.90
CA ALA A 89 1.33 -0.66 5.56
C ALA A 89 2.41 -1.27 4.65
N PHE A 90 3.59 -0.64 4.59
CA PHE A 90 4.68 -1.07 3.73
C PHE A 90 5.17 -2.47 4.06
N ARG A 91 5.39 -2.79 5.35
CA ARG A 91 5.79 -4.13 5.79
C ARG A 91 4.77 -5.20 5.41
N ASN A 92 3.47 -4.89 5.54
CA ASN A 92 2.42 -5.82 5.14
C ASN A 92 2.37 -6.03 3.62
N PHE A 93 2.60 -5.00 2.80
CA PHE A 93 2.72 -5.19 1.34
C PHE A 93 3.96 -6.00 0.93
N GLN A 94 5.09 -5.86 1.64
CA GLN A 94 6.27 -6.70 1.42
C GLN A 94 5.98 -8.17 1.76
N ARG A 95 5.34 -8.42 2.91
CA ARG A 95 4.90 -9.77 3.30
C ARG A 95 3.91 -10.35 2.29
N LEU A 96 2.95 -9.56 1.82
CA LEU A 96 1.99 -9.97 0.81
C LEU A 96 2.69 -10.43 -0.48
N GLN A 97 3.66 -9.66 -0.98
CA GLN A 97 4.42 -10.02 -2.18
C GLN A 97 5.11 -11.38 -2.04
N ASN A 98 5.65 -11.68 -0.87
CA ASN A 98 6.30 -12.96 -0.60
C ASN A 98 5.28 -14.10 -0.54
N ASN A 99 4.17 -13.92 0.19
CA ASN A 99 3.15 -14.96 0.33
C ASN A 99 2.43 -15.27 -0.99
N LEU A 100 2.25 -14.27 -1.86
CA LEU A 100 1.63 -14.46 -3.18
C LEU A 100 2.43 -15.39 -4.10
N LYS A 101 3.74 -15.59 -3.86
CA LYS A 101 4.56 -16.54 -4.62
C LYS A 101 4.26 -17.99 -4.26
N SER A 102 3.67 -18.22 -3.08
CA SER A 102 3.33 -19.54 -2.57
C SER A 102 1.88 -19.94 -2.82
N ILE A 103 1.08 -19.10 -3.50
CA ILE A 103 -0.29 -19.46 -3.87
C ILE A 103 -0.24 -20.28 -5.16
N GLU A 104 -0.87 -21.43 -5.13
CA GLU A 104 -1.14 -22.25 -6.31
C GLU A 104 -2.62 -22.13 -6.71
N VAL A 105 -2.86 -22.07 -8.01
CA VAL A 105 -4.16 -21.87 -8.63
C VAL A 105 -4.28 -22.78 -9.85
N ASP A 106 -5.50 -23.10 -10.26
CA ASP A 106 -5.72 -23.78 -11.54
C ASP A 106 -5.23 -22.94 -12.72
N ASP A 107 -4.88 -23.60 -13.83
CA ASP A 107 -4.33 -22.95 -15.04
C ASP A 107 -5.16 -21.75 -15.53
N ILE A 108 -6.49 -21.82 -15.40
CA ILE A 108 -7.41 -20.76 -15.80
C ILE A 108 -7.24 -19.46 -15.00
N TYR A 109 -6.65 -19.51 -13.81
CA TYR A 109 -6.40 -18.37 -12.93
C TYR A 109 -4.92 -17.94 -12.87
N SER A 110 -4.02 -18.69 -13.50
CA SER A 110 -2.57 -18.45 -13.46
C SER A 110 -2.19 -17.02 -13.88
N GLU A 111 -2.75 -16.53 -15.00
CA GLU A 111 -2.49 -15.18 -15.49
C GLU A 111 -3.07 -14.11 -14.55
N SER A 112 -4.22 -14.38 -13.93
CA SER A 112 -4.80 -13.48 -12.93
C SER A 112 -3.91 -13.36 -11.68
N LEU A 113 -3.33 -14.48 -11.23
CA LEU A 113 -2.36 -14.49 -10.13
C LEU A 113 -1.09 -13.71 -10.48
N LYS A 114 -0.55 -13.91 -11.69
CA LYS A 114 0.62 -13.17 -12.19
C LYS A 114 0.35 -11.66 -12.26
N LEU A 115 -0.82 -11.27 -12.75
CA LEU A 115 -1.25 -9.87 -12.76
C LEU A 115 -1.35 -9.27 -11.36
N LEU A 116 -1.85 -10.03 -10.38
CA LEU A 116 -1.88 -9.61 -8.99
C LEU A 116 -0.47 -9.43 -8.42
N GLN A 117 0.43 -10.37 -8.67
CA GLN A 117 1.83 -10.29 -8.23
C GLN A 117 2.52 -9.03 -8.78
N ASN A 118 2.39 -8.76 -10.08
CA ASN A 118 2.94 -7.56 -10.71
C ASN A 118 2.37 -6.26 -10.11
N LYS A 119 1.07 -6.24 -9.77
CA LYS A 119 0.44 -5.08 -9.12
C LYS A 119 0.97 -4.86 -7.71
N VAL A 120 1.15 -5.92 -6.93
CA VAL A 120 1.71 -5.83 -5.58
C VAL A 120 3.18 -5.39 -5.62
N GLU A 121 3.95 -5.86 -6.59
CA GLU A 121 5.31 -5.38 -6.83
C GLU A 121 5.35 -3.89 -7.16
N TYR A 122 4.48 -3.43 -8.08
CA TYR A 122 4.32 -2.00 -8.38
C TYR A 122 3.98 -1.18 -7.12
N ILE A 123 3.07 -1.69 -6.28
CA ILE A 123 2.71 -1.05 -5.00
C ILE A 123 3.96 -0.93 -4.11
N ASN A 124 4.75 -1.99 -3.93
CA ASN A 124 5.96 -1.96 -3.10
C ASN A 124 7.00 -0.96 -3.63
N CYS A 125 7.27 -0.95 -4.93
CA CYS A 125 8.18 0.02 -5.56
C CYS A 125 7.68 1.47 -5.34
N SER A 126 6.38 1.69 -5.48
CA SER A 126 5.77 3.01 -5.29
C SER A 126 5.82 3.45 -3.83
N LEU A 127 5.59 2.54 -2.88
CA LEU A 127 5.69 2.81 -1.45
C LEU A 127 7.12 3.18 -1.04
N PHE A 128 8.13 2.55 -1.63
CA PHE A 128 9.52 2.92 -1.38
C PHE A 128 9.82 4.35 -1.84
N SER A 129 9.33 4.75 -3.03
CA SER A 129 9.45 6.14 -3.49
C SER A 129 8.75 7.11 -2.54
N VAL A 130 7.53 6.81 -2.11
CA VAL A 130 6.79 7.68 -1.17
C VAL A 130 7.49 7.77 0.19
N LEU A 131 8.07 6.69 0.70
CA LEU A 131 8.83 6.70 1.95
C LEU A 131 10.01 7.66 1.88
N SER A 132 10.76 7.62 0.76
CA SER A 132 11.86 8.54 0.51
C SER A 132 11.38 10.00 0.51
N ASP A 133 10.28 10.28 -0.18
CA ASP A 133 9.72 11.64 -0.23
C ASP A 133 9.27 12.14 1.14
N ILE A 134 8.56 11.30 1.93
CA ILE A 134 8.12 11.66 3.28
C ILE A 134 9.33 11.95 4.17
N ASN A 135 10.39 11.14 4.10
CA ASN A 135 11.61 11.36 4.88
C ASN A 135 12.27 12.71 4.54
N ASN A 136 12.18 13.14 3.28
CA ASN A 136 12.74 14.41 2.80
C ASN A 136 11.89 15.66 3.09
N LEU A 137 10.64 15.49 3.56
CA LEU A 137 9.79 16.63 3.99
C LEU A 137 10.47 17.42 5.12
N LYS A 138 10.59 18.74 4.94
CA LYS A 138 11.19 19.69 5.89
C LYS A 138 10.16 20.46 6.71
#